data_AF-A0A932WWY9-F1
#
_entry.id   AF-A0A932WWY9-F1
#
_cell.length_a   1.000
_cell.length_b   1.000
_cell.length_c   1.000
_cell.angle_alpha   90.00
_cell.angle_beta   90.00
_cell.angle_gamma   90.00
#
_symmetry.space_group_name_H-M   'P 1'
#
loop_
_entity.id
_entity.type
_entity.pdbx_description
1 polymer ?
#
loop_
_entity_poly.entity_id
_entity_poly.type
_entity_poly.pdbx_seq_one_letter_code
_entity_poly.pdbx_strand_id
1 'polypeptide(L)'
;MLLTPGPTPVPEFVRAAMATETLHHRTPEFEAIFKNTRELLLEILDMPEALMLSCSGTGAMEACIINLTAKKALTINSGKFGESAMIGLSEKAVAKLETNAKGYYFNLATELKNQRKNTTAWTAATTLIIGLGAILEKIKADGFDNLYADTKKRAEATREALKAIGLPIYPKTPADAMTTIFSEKSNEIRKILKNKYDVNIAGGQDDLNGKIFRINHMGLVAPFEASWAVNAIEKTLEELGLRTFDGTANKVFMETYFR
;
A
#
# COMPACT_ATOMS: atom_id res chain seq x y z
N MET A 1 7.68 -7.10 -13.94
CA MET A 1 7.37 -5.91 -13.10
C MET A 1 5.99 -6.06 -12.45
N LEU A 2 5.86 -5.75 -11.15
CA LEU A 2 4.62 -5.91 -10.38
C LEU A 2 4.06 -4.54 -9.96
N LEU A 3 2.95 -4.11 -10.57
CA LEU A 3 2.26 -2.83 -10.29
C LEU A 3 0.81 -3.08 -9.84
N THR A 4 0.61 -4.07 -8.98
CA THR A 4 -0.67 -4.37 -8.32
C THR A 4 -0.78 -3.61 -6.99
N PRO A 5 -1.98 -3.28 -6.49
CA PRO A 5 -2.17 -2.61 -5.20
C PRO A 5 -1.84 -3.44 -3.96
N GLY A 6 -1.46 -4.69 -4.14
CA GLY A 6 -1.40 -5.68 -3.09
C GLY A 6 -1.46 -7.07 -3.71
N PRO A 7 -0.38 -7.87 -3.63
CA PRO A 7 0.95 -7.49 -3.12
C PRO A 7 1.65 -6.44 -4.00
N THR A 8 2.64 -5.74 -3.45
CA THR A 8 3.59 -4.88 -4.18
C THR A 8 4.99 -5.50 -4.12
N PRO A 9 5.91 -5.16 -5.04
CA PRO A 9 7.27 -5.68 -4.98
C PRO A 9 7.97 -5.18 -3.71
N VAL A 10 8.51 -6.12 -2.93
CA VAL A 10 9.31 -5.81 -1.75
C VAL A 10 10.73 -5.49 -2.21
N PRO A 11 11.25 -4.27 -1.95
CA PRO A 11 12.60 -3.89 -2.36
C PRO A 11 13.65 -4.89 -1.85
N GLU A 12 14.71 -5.08 -2.61
CA GLU A 12 15.75 -6.06 -2.29
C GLU A 12 16.38 -5.84 -0.91
N PHE A 13 16.70 -4.58 -0.57
CA PHE A 13 17.27 -4.25 0.73
C PHE A 13 16.34 -4.60 1.91
N VAL A 14 15.01 -4.53 1.72
CA VAL A 14 14.03 -4.95 2.72
C VAL A 14 14.04 -6.46 2.86
N ARG A 15 14.07 -7.20 1.74
CA ARG A 15 14.18 -8.67 1.78
C ARG A 15 15.48 -9.13 2.43
N ALA A 16 16.59 -8.43 2.18
CA ALA A 16 17.87 -8.70 2.82
C ALA A 16 17.80 -8.45 4.33
N ALA A 17 17.17 -7.36 4.77
CA ALA A 17 16.95 -7.09 6.20
C ALA A 17 16.08 -8.17 6.86
N MET A 18 15.06 -8.69 6.17
CA MET A 18 14.22 -9.78 6.69
C MET A 18 14.95 -11.13 6.77
N ALA A 19 16.06 -11.30 6.06
CA ALA A 19 16.82 -12.54 5.95
C ALA A 19 17.96 -12.65 6.99
N THR A 20 18.06 -11.69 7.92
CA THR A 20 19.04 -11.75 9.02
C THR A 20 18.71 -12.88 9.99
N GLU A 21 19.63 -13.14 10.93
CA GLU A 21 19.41 -14.12 11.98
C GLU A 21 18.11 -13.87 12.77
N THR A 22 17.41 -14.95 13.10
CA THR A 22 16.16 -14.87 13.86
C THR A 22 16.44 -14.42 15.28
N LEU A 23 16.05 -13.18 15.59
CA LEU A 23 16.11 -12.63 16.94
C LEU A 23 14.91 -13.10 17.77
N HIS A 24 15.12 -13.32 19.07
CA HIS A 24 14.04 -13.54 20.01
C HIS A 24 13.41 -12.19 20.41
N HIS A 25 12.08 -12.08 20.34
CA HIS A 25 11.32 -10.81 20.50
C HIS A 25 11.41 -10.11 21.88
N ARG A 26 12.20 -10.64 22.81
CA ARG A 26 12.42 -10.11 24.18
C ARG A 26 13.90 -9.86 24.48
N THR A 27 14.75 -9.87 23.46
CA THR A 27 16.16 -9.53 23.65
C THR A 27 16.34 -8.02 23.47
N PRO A 28 17.35 -7.41 24.13
CA PRO A 28 17.60 -5.97 24.01
C PRO A 28 17.79 -5.50 22.55
N GLU A 29 18.37 -6.35 21.71
CA GLU A 29 18.60 -6.06 20.29
C GLU A 29 17.28 -5.90 19.53
N PHE A 30 16.32 -6.81 19.74
CA PHE A 30 15.02 -6.72 19.09
C PHE A 30 14.18 -5.58 19.65
N GLU A 31 14.23 -5.33 20.97
CA GLU A 31 13.51 -4.19 21.58
C GLU A 31 13.98 -2.85 20.99
N ALA A 32 15.28 -2.71 20.71
CA ALA A 32 15.81 -1.51 20.05
C ALA A 32 15.27 -1.35 18.62
N ILE A 33 15.24 -2.42 17.83
CA ILE A 33 14.65 -2.42 16.47
C ILE A 33 13.17 -2.07 16.55
N PHE A 34 12.43 -2.71 17.44
CA PHE A 34 11.00 -2.49 17.62
C PHE A 34 10.70 -1.04 17.99
N LYS A 35 11.45 -0.47 18.93
CA LYS A 35 11.33 0.92 19.35
C LYS A 35 11.49 1.86 18.15
N ASN A 36 12.59 1.73 17.41
CA ASN A 36 12.89 2.57 16.26
C ASN A 36 11.80 2.45 15.17
N THR A 37 11.39 1.22 14.83
CA THR A 37 10.30 0.98 13.88
C THR A 37 9.00 1.63 14.34
N ARG A 38 8.67 1.56 15.64
CA ARG A 38 7.46 2.18 16.19
C ARG A 38 7.53 3.71 16.17
N GLU A 39 8.68 4.31 16.47
CA GLU A 39 8.88 5.76 16.40
C GLU A 39 8.68 6.29 14.98
N LEU A 40 9.26 5.64 13.98
CA LEU A 40 9.05 5.98 12.57
C LEU A 40 7.60 5.79 12.13
N LEU A 41 6.93 4.76 12.65
CA LEU A 41 5.53 4.50 12.37
C LEU A 41 4.61 5.59 12.93
N LEU A 42 4.85 6.03 14.16
CA LEU A 42 4.10 7.14 14.77
C LEU A 42 4.27 8.41 13.95
N GLU A 43 5.49 8.67 13.48
CA GLU A 43 5.80 9.84 12.67
C GLU A 43 5.07 9.81 11.31
N ILE A 44 5.19 8.72 10.53
CA ILE A 44 4.56 8.65 9.20
C ILE A 44 3.02 8.61 9.27
N LEU A 45 2.45 8.04 10.34
CA LEU A 45 1.01 8.02 10.52
C LEU A 45 0.45 9.33 11.08
N ASP A 46 1.30 10.18 11.67
CA ASP A 46 0.91 11.37 12.43
C ASP A 46 -0.15 11.06 13.50
N MET A 47 0.13 10.05 14.32
CA MET A 47 -0.80 9.56 15.35
C MET A 47 -0.12 9.49 16.72
N PRO A 48 -0.86 9.74 17.82
CA PRO A 48 -0.30 9.65 19.16
C PRO A 48 0.07 8.20 19.53
N GLU A 49 -0.59 7.22 18.92
CA GLU A 49 -0.33 5.80 19.14
C GLU A 49 -0.45 5.00 17.84
N ALA A 50 0.42 4.00 17.68
CA ALA A 50 0.42 3.05 16.58
C ALA A 50 0.75 1.64 17.08
N LEU A 51 0.02 0.65 16.57
CA LEU A 51 0.20 -0.76 16.92
C LEU A 51 0.65 -1.58 15.71
N MET A 52 1.72 -2.36 15.90
CA MET A 52 2.19 -3.36 14.94
C MET A 52 1.64 -4.74 15.33
N LEU A 53 0.61 -5.21 14.62
CA LEU A 53 0.01 -6.52 14.89
C LEU A 53 0.61 -7.61 14.01
N SER A 54 0.74 -8.83 14.53
CA SER A 54 1.19 -10.02 13.78
C SER A 54 0.06 -10.62 12.93
N CYS A 55 -0.64 -9.78 12.16
CA CYS A 55 -1.74 -10.16 11.28
C CYS A 55 -1.82 -9.25 10.05
N SER A 56 -2.75 -9.53 9.13
CA SER A 56 -3.03 -8.67 7.98
C SER A 56 -3.93 -7.50 8.36
N GLY A 57 -4.20 -6.60 7.41
CA GLY A 57 -5.18 -5.50 7.58
C GLY A 57 -6.55 -5.94 8.04
N THR A 58 -7.01 -7.12 7.60
CA THR A 58 -8.30 -7.67 8.03
C THR A 58 -8.29 -8.05 9.51
N GLY A 59 -7.21 -8.65 10.01
CA GLY A 59 -7.07 -8.95 11.44
C GLY A 59 -6.98 -7.69 12.29
N ALA A 60 -6.33 -6.64 11.77
CA ALA A 60 -6.29 -5.33 12.42
C ALA A 60 -7.69 -4.68 12.50
N MET A 61 -8.48 -4.75 11.43
CA MET A 61 -9.86 -4.26 11.44
C MET A 61 -10.74 -5.04 12.42
N GLU A 62 -10.63 -6.37 12.45
CA GLU A 62 -11.34 -7.21 13.40
C GLU A 62 -10.99 -6.82 14.84
N ALA A 63 -9.71 -6.60 15.14
CA ALA A 63 -9.25 -6.13 16.44
C ALA A 63 -9.88 -4.77 16.81
N CYS A 64 -9.95 -3.83 15.88
CA CYS A 64 -10.64 -2.55 16.07
C CYS A 64 -12.13 -2.73 16.38
N ILE A 65 -12.84 -3.58 15.61
CA ILE A 65 -14.27 -3.81 15.83
C ILE A 65 -14.51 -4.39 17.22
N ILE A 66 -13.76 -5.45 17.58
CA ILE A 66 -13.88 -6.14 18.86
C ILE A 66 -13.67 -5.18 20.04
N ASN A 67 -12.66 -4.31 19.97
CA ASN A 67 -12.26 -3.48 21.11
C ASN A 67 -12.96 -2.12 21.15
N LEU A 68 -13.25 -1.52 20.00
CA LEU A 68 -13.75 -0.15 19.92
C LEU A 68 -15.25 -0.06 19.65
N THR A 69 -15.93 -1.17 19.34
CA THR A 69 -17.38 -1.19 19.14
C THR A 69 -18.08 -1.71 20.39
N ALA A 70 -19.02 -0.93 20.93
CA ALA A 70 -19.79 -1.34 22.12
C ALA A 70 -21.12 -2.03 21.77
N LYS A 71 -21.86 -1.51 20.78
CA LYS A 71 -23.17 -2.07 20.38
C LYS A 71 -23.47 -1.85 18.90
N LYS A 72 -23.20 -0.65 18.37
CA LYS A 72 -23.38 -0.29 16.96
C LYS A 72 -22.13 0.44 16.45
N ALA A 73 -21.81 0.23 15.18
CA ALA A 73 -20.78 0.96 14.44
C ALA A 73 -21.40 1.60 13.19
N LEU A 74 -20.96 2.81 12.85
CA LEU A 74 -21.26 3.44 11.57
C LEU A 74 -20.13 3.09 10.60
N THR A 75 -20.48 2.47 9.47
CA THR A 75 -19.52 2.17 8.40
C THR A 75 -19.80 3.06 7.20
N ILE A 76 -18.76 3.72 6.69
CA ILE A 76 -18.81 4.44 5.41
C ILE A 76 -18.19 3.50 4.38
N ASN A 77 -19.04 2.88 3.54
CA ASN A 77 -18.59 1.98 2.49
C ASN A 77 -18.44 2.75 1.18
N SER A 78 -17.19 3.01 0.77
CA SER A 78 -16.84 3.64 -0.51
C SER A 78 -16.11 2.68 -1.46
N GLY A 79 -16.20 1.37 -1.21
CA GLY A 79 -15.46 0.34 -1.94
C GLY A 79 -15.11 -0.85 -1.06
N LYS A 80 -14.33 -1.78 -1.61
CA LYS A 80 -14.15 -3.12 -1.01
C LYS A 80 -13.20 -3.20 0.19
N PHE A 81 -12.18 -2.33 0.30
CA PHE A 81 -11.02 -2.55 1.19
C PHE A 81 -10.71 -1.38 2.13
N GLY A 82 -11.59 -1.05 3.06
CA GLY A 82 -11.27 -0.07 4.12
C GLY A 82 -10.24 -0.54 5.17
N GLU A 83 -9.23 -1.35 4.81
CA GLU A 83 -8.45 -2.18 5.76
C GLU A 83 -6.93 -2.08 5.52
N SER A 84 -6.18 -1.56 6.49
CA SER A 84 -4.70 -1.55 6.50
C SER A 84 -4.15 -2.30 7.71
N ALA A 85 -2.96 -2.91 7.56
CA ALA A 85 -2.29 -3.79 8.55
C ALA A 85 -1.73 -3.08 9.79
N MET A 86 -1.85 -1.76 9.83
CA MET A 86 -1.31 -0.90 10.86
C MET A 86 -2.45 -0.02 11.37
N ILE A 87 -2.57 0.08 12.68
CA ILE A 87 -3.65 0.84 13.30
C ILE A 87 -3.04 2.09 13.93
N GLY A 88 -3.40 3.25 13.40
CA GLY A 88 -3.26 4.52 14.09
C GLY A 88 -4.44 4.71 15.05
N LEU A 89 -4.17 5.09 16.29
CA LEU A 89 -5.20 5.27 17.31
C LEU A 89 -5.25 6.74 17.73
N SER A 90 -6.44 7.34 17.62
CA SER A 90 -6.69 8.67 18.22
C SER A 90 -6.71 8.59 19.76
N GLU A 91 -6.52 9.72 20.43
CA GLU A 91 -6.61 9.80 21.90
C GLU A 91 -7.92 9.23 22.46
N LYS A 92 -9.05 9.49 21.79
CA LYS A 92 -10.36 8.94 22.17
C LYS A 92 -10.39 7.41 22.07
N ALA A 93 -9.75 6.85 21.05
CA ALA A 93 -9.65 5.40 20.90
C ALA A 93 -8.77 4.81 22.02
N VAL A 94 -7.62 5.42 22.30
CA VAL A 94 -6.71 5.02 23.39
C VAL A 94 -7.43 5.01 24.75
N ALA A 95 -8.11 6.10 25.12
CA ALA A 95 -8.83 6.19 26.40
C ALA A 95 -9.91 5.10 26.56
N LYS A 96 -10.56 4.72 25.45
CA LYS A 96 -11.55 3.62 25.46
C LYS A 96 -10.89 2.26 25.65
N LEU A 97 -9.75 2.01 25.01
CA LEU A 97 -9.00 0.77 25.17
C LEU A 97 -8.53 0.58 26.61
N GLU A 98 -8.01 1.65 27.22
CA GLU A 98 -7.50 1.64 28.58
C GLU A 98 -8.59 1.35 29.64
N THR A 99 -9.87 1.58 29.31
CA THR A 99 -10.99 1.36 30.24
C THR A 99 -11.74 0.04 30.01
N ASN A 100 -11.88 -0.44 28.77
CA ASN A 100 -12.73 -1.61 28.48
C ASN A 100 -12.36 -2.35 27.17
N ALA A 101 -11.11 -2.82 27.06
CA ALA A 101 -10.71 -3.69 25.95
C ALA A 101 -11.39 -5.06 25.97
N LYS A 102 -11.48 -5.70 24.80
CA LYS A 102 -12.18 -6.98 24.58
C LYS A 102 -11.30 -7.97 23.82
N GLY A 103 -11.60 -9.24 23.96
CA GLY A 103 -10.87 -10.34 23.32
C GLY A 103 -9.60 -10.74 24.09
N TYR A 104 -9.03 -11.89 23.68
CA TYR A 104 -7.78 -12.41 24.22
C TYR A 104 -6.61 -12.12 23.28
N TYR A 105 -6.59 -12.74 22.09
CA TYR A 105 -5.49 -12.58 21.13
C TYR A 105 -5.44 -11.14 20.55
N PHE A 106 -6.56 -10.64 20.04
CA PHE A 106 -6.69 -9.26 19.55
C PHE A 106 -7.07 -8.26 20.64
N ASN A 107 -6.50 -8.39 21.85
CA ASN A 107 -6.72 -7.39 22.89
C ASN A 107 -5.80 -6.17 22.67
N LEU A 108 -6.35 -5.07 22.17
CA LEU A 108 -5.55 -3.90 21.80
C LEU A 108 -4.95 -3.16 23.02
N ALA A 109 -5.57 -3.25 24.21
CA ALA A 109 -5.00 -2.64 25.41
C ALA A 109 -3.77 -3.40 25.93
N THR A 110 -3.84 -4.73 25.91
CA THR A 110 -2.67 -5.57 26.22
C THR A 110 -1.53 -5.27 25.25
N GLU A 111 -1.86 -5.12 23.97
CA GLU A 111 -0.85 -4.82 22.95
C GLU A 111 -0.25 -3.43 23.14
N LEU A 112 -1.08 -2.40 23.31
CA LEU A 112 -0.63 -1.04 23.62
C LEU A 112 0.29 -0.98 24.83
N LYS A 113 -0.07 -1.67 25.92
CA LYS A 113 0.73 -1.74 27.15
C LYS A 113 2.13 -2.33 26.91
N ASN A 114 2.24 -3.37 26.10
CA ASN A 114 3.51 -4.02 25.82
C ASN A 114 4.32 -3.25 24.77
N GLN A 115 3.69 -2.72 23.72
CA GLN A 115 4.39 -1.98 22.67
C GLN A 115 4.97 -0.65 23.17
N ARG A 116 4.35 -0.03 24.19
CA ARG A 116 4.95 1.09 24.93
C ARG A 116 6.24 0.72 25.68
N LYS A 117 6.49 -0.56 25.90
CA LYS A 117 7.73 -1.13 26.45
C LYS A 117 8.62 -1.74 25.37
N ASN A 118 8.36 -1.42 24.09
CA ASN A 118 9.11 -1.90 22.94
C ASN A 118 9.09 -3.43 22.72
N THR A 119 8.01 -4.09 23.14
CA THR A 119 7.79 -5.51 22.88
C THR A 119 6.32 -5.78 22.52
N THR A 120 6.01 -6.96 22.00
CA THR A 120 4.62 -7.36 21.66
C THR A 120 3.98 -8.14 22.82
N ALA A 121 2.66 -8.20 22.92
CA ALA A 121 2.02 -9.02 23.97
C ALA A 121 2.27 -10.52 23.76
N TRP A 122 2.35 -10.94 22.50
CA TRP A 122 2.56 -12.31 22.08
C TRP A 122 3.84 -12.45 21.26
N THR A 123 4.13 -13.64 20.75
CA THR A 123 5.29 -13.87 19.87
C THR A 123 5.23 -12.94 18.66
N ALA A 124 6.25 -12.10 18.49
CA ALA A 124 6.33 -11.14 17.39
C ALA A 124 6.65 -11.82 16.05
N ALA A 125 6.15 -11.24 14.95
CA ALA A 125 6.65 -11.52 13.61
C ALA A 125 7.96 -10.75 13.37
N THR A 126 9.04 -11.18 14.02
CA THR A 126 10.29 -10.43 14.14
C THR A 126 10.89 -10.01 12.79
N THR A 127 10.92 -10.92 11.81
CA THR A 127 11.44 -10.63 10.47
C THR A 127 10.61 -9.57 9.74
N LEU A 128 9.28 -9.58 9.88
CA LEU A 128 8.41 -8.55 9.27
C LEU A 128 8.61 -7.18 9.91
N ILE A 129 8.82 -7.12 11.23
CA ILE A 129 9.09 -5.86 11.95
C ILE A 129 10.46 -5.30 11.56
N ILE A 130 11.47 -6.16 11.37
CA ILE A 130 12.79 -5.76 10.86
C ILE A 130 12.66 -5.19 9.43
N GLY A 131 11.94 -5.89 8.55
CA GLY A 131 11.69 -5.40 7.19
C GLY A 131 10.93 -4.07 7.15
N LEU A 132 9.93 -3.92 8.02
CA LEU A 132 9.19 -2.67 8.19
C LEU A 132 10.11 -1.52 8.67
N GLY A 133 10.99 -1.78 9.64
CA GLY A 133 11.98 -0.81 10.09
C GLY A 133 12.87 -0.35 8.93
N ALA A 134 13.44 -1.30 8.17
CA ALA A 134 14.33 -0.99 7.06
C ALA A 134 13.66 -0.10 5.98
N ILE A 135 12.41 -0.38 5.61
CA ILE A 135 11.70 0.46 4.62
C ILE A 135 11.36 1.84 5.18
N LEU A 136 10.94 1.93 6.45
CA LEU A 136 10.63 3.21 7.09
C LEU A 136 11.88 4.08 7.23
N GLU A 137 13.02 3.51 7.61
CA GLU A 137 14.30 4.22 7.67
C GLU A 137 14.71 4.75 6.30
N LYS A 138 14.58 3.94 5.25
CA LYS A 138 14.90 4.36 3.88
C LYS A 138 14.01 5.53 3.46
N ILE A 139 12.70 5.43 3.69
CA ILE A 139 11.77 6.52 3.33
C ILE A 139 12.07 7.77 4.18
N LYS A 140 12.33 7.61 5.49
CA LYS A 140 12.64 8.72 6.38
C LYS A 140 13.91 9.46 5.97
N ALA A 141 14.94 8.75 5.51
CA ALA A 141 16.18 9.34 5.01
C ALA A 141 15.94 10.25 3.80
N ASP A 142 15.00 9.89 2.93
CA ASP A 142 14.61 10.70 1.78
C ASP A 142 13.53 11.74 2.14
N GLY A 143 12.81 11.57 3.26
CA GLY A 143 11.71 12.40 3.76
C GLY A 143 10.33 11.83 3.41
N PHE A 144 9.45 11.68 4.41
CA PHE A 144 8.11 11.13 4.20
C PHE A 144 7.28 11.95 3.21
N ASP A 145 7.39 13.28 3.23
CA ASP A 145 6.71 14.16 2.28
C ASP A 145 7.14 13.93 0.84
N ASN A 146 8.42 13.58 0.61
CA ASN A 146 8.93 13.29 -0.72
C ASN A 146 8.31 12.01 -1.29
N LEU A 147 8.06 10.99 -0.46
CA LEU A 147 7.32 9.80 -0.89
C LEU A 147 5.90 10.14 -1.38
N TYR A 148 5.19 11.00 -0.65
CA TYR A 148 3.85 11.44 -1.05
C TYR A 148 3.88 12.30 -2.31
N ALA A 149 4.82 13.23 -2.41
CA ALA A 149 5.02 14.08 -3.58
C ALA A 149 5.34 13.25 -4.83
N ASP A 150 6.24 12.28 -4.73
CA ASP A 150 6.62 11.40 -5.83
C ASP A 150 5.45 10.50 -6.26
N THR A 151 4.69 9.99 -5.30
CA THR A 151 3.47 9.19 -5.56
C THR A 151 2.45 10.01 -6.34
N LYS A 152 2.18 11.23 -5.89
CA LYS A 152 1.28 12.16 -6.58
C LYS A 152 1.78 12.47 -7.99
N LYS A 153 3.06 12.79 -8.16
CA LYS A 153 3.66 13.11 -9.46
C LYS A 153 3.55 11.93 -10.45
N ARG A 154 3.84 10.69 -10.00
CA ARG A 154 3.68 9.47 -10.82
C ARG A 154 2.22 9.23 -11.20
N ALA A 155 1.30 9.44 -10.27
CA ALA A 155 -0.11 9.21 -10.49
C ALA A 155 -0.69 10.20 -11.49
N GLU A 156 -0.36 11.49 -11.35
CA GLU A 156 -0.73 12.54 -12.32
C GLU A 156 -0.19 12.23 -13.71
N ALA A 157 1.11 11.97 -13.85
CA ALA A 157 1.73 11.64 -15.13
C ALA A 157 1.12 10.39 -15.79
N THR A 158 0.82 9.36 -14.99
CA THR A 158 0.15 8.14 -15.48
C THR A 158 -1.27 8.44 -15.97
N ARG A 159 -2.04 9.23 -15.22
CA ARG A 159 -3.42 9.60 -15.61
C ARG A 159 -3.43 10.40 -16.91
N GLU A 160 -2.56 11.40 -17.03
CA GLU A 160 -2.50 12.23 -18.24
C GLU A 160 -2.03 11.42 -19.46
N ALA A 161 -1.04 10.55 -19.29
CA ALA A 161 -0.58 9.64 -20.36
C ALA A 161 -1.70 8.73 -20.88
N LEU A 162 -2.46 8.10 -19.97
CA LEU A 162 -3.53 7.17 -20.36
C LEU A 162 -4.74 7.90 -20.96
N LYS A 163 -5.08 9.09 -20.45
CA LYS A 163 -6.09 9.96 -21.08
C LYS A 163 -5.70 10.35 -22.50
N ALA A 164 -4.43 10.69 -22.74
CA ALA A 164 -3.94 11.13 -24.05
C ALA A 164 -4.06 10.04 -25.13
N ILE A 165 -4.01 8.76 -24.74
CA ILE A 165 -4.24 7.62 -25.64
C ILE A 165 -5.69 7.13 -25.66
N GLY A 166 -6.63 7.91 -25.10
CA GLY A 166 -8.07 7.67 -25.19
C GLY A 166 -8.64 6.71 -24.14
N LEU A 167 -7.90 6.39 -23.08
CA LEU A 167 -8.39 5.54 -22.00
C LEU A 167 -9.12 6.34 -20.91
N PRO A 168 -10.37 5.99 -20.56
CA PRO A 168 -11.14 6.70 -19.56
C PRO A 168 -10.70 6.36 -18.13
N ILE A 169 -10.42 7.39 -17.33
CA ILE A 169 -10.23 7.25 -15.88
C ILE A 169 -11.58 6.86 -15.24
N TYR A 170 -11.60 5.77 -14.48
CA TYR A 170 -12.83 5.23 -13.89
C TYR A 170 -13.38 6.08 -12.72
N PRO A 171 -12.61 6.39 -11.65
CA PRO A 171 -13.15 7.14 -10.51
C PRO A 171 -13.33 8.63 -10.85
N LYS A 172 -14.42 9.22 -10.33
CA LYS A 172 -14.67 10.68 -10.40
C LYS A 172 -13.62 11.48 -9.63
N THR A 173 -13.19 10.96 -8.47
CA THR A 173 -12.11 11.53 -7.65
C THR A 173 -11.01 10.48 -7.53
N PRO A 174 -10.00 10.50 -8.41
CA PRO A 174 -8.92 9.51 -8.40
C PRO A 174 -8.04 9.65 -7.15
N ALA A 175 -7.63 8.52 -6.58
CA ALA A 175 -6.59 8.49 -5.56
C ALA A 175 -5.20 8.55 -6.21
N ASP A 176 -4.20 9.08 -5.50
CA ASP A 176 -2.82 9.09 -6.01
C ASP A 176 -2.11 7.76 -5.81
N ALA A 177 -2.54 6.93 -4.87
CA ALA A 177 -2.02 5.58 -4.67
C ALA A 177 -2.18 4.68 -5.91
N MET A 178 -3.15 4.99 -6.80
CA MET A 178 -3.49 4.11 -7.92
C MET A 178 -4.22 4.83 -9.04
N THR A 179 -3.86 4.53 -10.28
CA THR A 179 -4.69 4.87 -11.45
C THR A 179 -5.61 3.71 -11.84
N THR A 180 -6.91 3.97 -11.90
CA THR A 180 -7.91 2.99 -12.32
C THR A 180 -8.52 3.41 -13.66
N ILE A 181 -8.47 2.51 -14.64
CA ILE A 181 -8.95 2.71 -16.00
C ILE A 181 -10.13 1.80 -16.27
N PHE A 182 -11.14 2.33 -16.95
CA PHE A 182 -12.25 1.54 -17.47
C PHE A 182 -11.95 1.00 -18.88
N SER A 183 -12.20 -0.28 -19.09
CA SER A 183 -12.14 -0.93 -20.40
C SER A 183 -12.89 -2.26 -20.34
N GLU A 184 -13.81 -2.48 -21.29
CA GLU A 184 -14.48 -3.77 -21.48
C GLU A 184 -13.50 -4.89 -21.89
N LYS A 185 -12.28 -4.54 -22.33
CA LYS A 185 -11.20 -5.48 -22.66
C LYS A 185 -10.14 -5.58 -21.54
N SER A 186 -10.49 -5.26 -20.29
CA SER A 186 -9.52 -5.24 -19.19
C SER A 186 -8.77 -6.57 -19.04
N ASN A 187 -9.47 -7.71 -19.15
CA ASN A 187 -8.86 -9.02 -18.98
C ASN A 187 -7.84 -9.34 -20.08
N GLU A 188 -8.17 -9.03 -21.34
CA GLU A 188 -7.30 -9.20 -22.50
C GLU A 188 -6.07 -8.30 -22.38
N ILE A 189 -6.28 -7.02 -22.05
CA ILE A 189 -5.20 -6.05 -21.85
C ILE A 189 -4.23 -6.57 -20.78
N ARG A 190 -4.75 -6.95 -19.61
CA ARG A 190 -3.93 -7.47 -18.51
C ARG A 190 -3.17 -8.74 -18.88
N LYS A 191 -3.80 -9.64 -19.65
CA LYS A 191 -3.17 -10.89 -20.10
C LYS A 191 -1.98 -10.61 -21.03
N ILE A 192 -2.13 -9.70 -22.00
CA ILE A 192 -1.06 -9.31 -22.92
C ILE A 192 0.07 -8.61 -22.16
N LEU A 193 -0.27 -7.62 -21.32
CA LEU A 193 0.69 -6.91 -20.48
C LEU A 193 1.54 -7.85 -19.64
N LYS A 194 0.92 -8.81 -18.95
CA LYS A 194 1.63 -9.80 -18.12
C LYS A 194 2.52 -10.70 -18.97
N ASN A 195 1.98 -11.29 -20.04
CA ASN A 195 2.67 -12.38 -20.74
C ASN A 195 3.72 -11.90 -21.73
N LYS A 196 3.55 -10.70 -22.31
CA LYS A 196 4.43 -10.19 -23.36
C LYS A 196 5.34 -9.06 -22.89
N TYR A 197 4.85 -8.22 -21.99
CA TYR A 197 5.55 -7.01 -21.56
C TYR A 197 6.06 -7.07 -20.12
N ASP A 198 5.83 -8.18 -19.42
CA ASP A 198 6.14 -8.37 -18.00
C ASP A 198 5.57 -7.21 -17.13
N VAL A 199 4.38 -6.72 -17.48
CA VAL A 199 3.67 -5.68 -16.73
C VAL A 199 2.47 -6.31 -16.03
N ASN A 200 2.62 -6.58 -14.74
CA ASN A 200 1.57 -7.19 -13.93
C ASN A 200 0.77 -6.10 -13.20
N ILE A 201 -0.44 -5.84 -13.68
CA ILE A 201 -1.39 -4.89 -13.07
C ILE A 201 -2.65 -5.62 -12.59
N ALA A 202 -3.42 -4.98 -11.70
CA ALA A 202 -4.61 -5.58 -11.12
C ALA A 202 -5.87 -5.30 -11.95
N GLY A 203 -6.86 -6.18 -11.84
CA GLY A 203 -8.19 -5.98 -12.41
C GLY A 203 -9.17 -5.47 -11.37
N GLY A 204 -10.41 -5.25 -11.78
CA GLY A 204 -11.53 -5.06 -10.85
C GLY A 204 -11.88 -6.31 -10.06
N GLN A 205 -12.81 -6.15 -9.14
CA GLN A 205 -13.37 -7.24 -8.33
C GLN A 205 -14.89 -7.14 -8.37
N ASP A 206 -15.57 -8.26 -8.12
CA ASP A 206 -17.03 -8.37 -8.07
C ASP A 206 -17.66 -7.72 -9.32
N ASP A 207 -18.56 -6.75 -9.18
CA ASP A 207 -19.27 -6.09 -10.30
C ASP A 207 -18.36 -5.38 -11.31
N LEU A 208 -17.11 -5.10 -10.92
CA LEU A 208 -16.08 -4.46 -11.75
C LEU A 208 -15.10 -5.45 -12.37
N ASN A 209 -15.27 -6.75 -12.11
CA ASN A 209 -14.44 -7.78 -12.72
C ASN A 209 -14.53 -7.70 -14.26
N GLY A 210 -13.38 -7.75 -14.93
CA GLY A 210 -13.28 -7.62 -16.39
C GLY A 210 -13.52 -6.22 -16.97
N LYS A 211 -13.95 -5.23 -16.17
CA LYS A 211 -14.33 -3.89 -16.64
C LYS A 211 -13.33 -2.79 -16.33
N ILE A 212 -12.43 -3.03 -15.37
CA ILE A 212 -11.39 -2.07 -14.99
C ILE A 212 -10.04 -2.75 -14.83
N PHE A 213 -8.97 -1.99 -15.02
CA PHE A 213 -7.63 -2.35 -14.55
C PHE A 213 -7.03 -1.21 -13.72
N ARG A 214 -6.07 -1.57 -12.88
CA ARG A 214 -5.57 -0.77 -11.76
C ARG A 214 -4.04 -0.83 -11.73
N ILE A 215 -3.43 0.33 -11.79
CA ILE A 215 -1.97 0.53 -11.82
C ILE A 215 -1.56 1.14 -10.48
N ASN A 216 -0.69 0.43 -9.74
CA ASN A 216 -0.18 0.87 -8.45
C ASN A 216 0.88 1.97 -8.59
N HIS A 217 0.79 2.97 -7.71
CA HIS A 217 1.79 4.01 -7.53
C HIS A 217 2.37 4.05 -6.11
N MET A 218 1.93 3.15 -5.23
CA MET A 218 2.38 3.08 -3.84
C MET A 218 3.77 2.45 -3.71
N GLY A 219 4.53 2.95 -2.74
CA GLY A 219 5.88 2.47 -2.42
C GLY A 219 6.95 3.07 -3.33
N LEU A 220 8.09 2.39 -3.41
CA LEU A 220 9.26 2.83 -4.15
C LEU A 220 9.17 2.37 -5.63
N VAL A 221 8.24 2.95 -6.38
CA VAL A 221 8.08 2.69 -7.83
C VAL A 221 8.97 3.66 -8.60
N ALA A 222 9.88 3.13 -9.42
CA ALA A 222 10.79 3.97 -10.16
C ALA A 222 10.07 4.67 -11.35
N PRO A 223 10.49 5.88 -11.76
CA PRO A 223 9.84 6.58 -12.88
C PRO A 223 9.90 5.81 -14.21
N PHE A 224 11.00 5.09 -14.46
CA PHE A 224 11.16 4.28 -15.68
C PHE A 224 10.19 3.08 -15.71
N GLU A 225 9.84 2.53 -14.55
CA GLU A 225 8.85 1.44 -14.43
C GLU A 225 7.45 1.94 -14.80
N ALA A 226 7.07 3.11 -14.29
CA ALA A 226 5.79 3.75 -14.62
C ALA A 226 5.72 4.19 -16.10
N SER A 227 6.80 4.76 -16.64
CA SER A 227 6.95 5.07 -18.07
C SER A 227 6.81 3.82 -18.94
N TRP A 228 7.47 2.72 -18.56
CA TRP A 228 7.32 1.45 -19.29
C TRP A 228 5.88 0.93 -19.24
N ALA A 229 5.20 1.02 -18.08
CA ALA A 229 3.83 0.57 -17.94
C ALA A 229 2.86 1.29 -18.90
N VAL A 230 2.93 2.62 -19.00
CA VAL A 230 2.05 3.37 -19.93
C VAL A 230 2.37 3.06 -21.40
N ASN A 231 3.64 2.85 -21.73
CA ASN A 231 4.08 2.50 -23.08
C ASN A 231 3.63 1.07 -23.48
N ALA A 232 3.75 0.12 -22.55
CA ALA A 232 3.28 -1.25 -22.73
C ALA A 232 1.75 -1.31 -22.88
N ILE A 233 1.01 -0.44 -22.18
CA ILE A 233 -0.44 -0.29 -22.36
C ILE A 233 -0.74 0.18 -23.78
N GLU A 234 -0.08 1.22 -24.28
CA GLU A 234 -0.30 1.70 -25.64
C GLU A 234 0.01 0.62 -26.69
N LYS A 235 1.11 -0.12 -26.51
CA LYS A 235 1.44 -1.27 -27.36
C LYS A 235 0.38 -2.38 -27.32
N THR A 236 -0.18 -2.63 -26.14
CA THR A 236 -1.27 -3.60 -25.98
C THR A 236 -2.55 -3.15 -26.70
N LEU A 237 -2.84 -1.85 -26.73
CA LEU A 237 -3.97 -1.32 -27.49
C LEU A 237 -3.78 -1.52 -29.01
N GLU A 238 -2.55 -1.39 -29.51
CA GLU A 238 -2.20 -1.71 -30.91
C GLU A 238 -2.46 -3.17 -31.26
N GLU A 239 -2.03 -4.10 -30.41
CA GLU A 239 -2.28 -5.53 -30.62
C GLU A 239 -3.77 -5.90 -30.60
N LEU A 240 -4.56 -5.17 -29.82
CA LEU A 240 -6.01 -5.38 -29.76
C LEU A 240 -6.78 -4.64 -30.86
N GLY A 241 -6.07 -3.96 -31.77
CA GLY A 241 -6.66 -3.15 -32.84
C GLY A 241 -7.46 -1.95 -32.34
N LEU A 242 -7.18 -1.47 -31.12
CA LEU A 242 -7.91 -0.37 -30.47
C LEU A 242 -7.30 1.01 -30.77
N ARG A 243 -5.97 1.08 -30.97
CA ARG A 243 -5.23 2.32 -31.25
C ARG A 243 -3.89 1.96 -31.89
N THR A 244 -3.44 2.72 -32.90
CA THR A 244 -2.07 2.58 -33.43
C THR A 244 -1.05 3.12 -32.44
N PHE A 245 0.06 2.42 -32.23
CA PHE A 245 1.13 2.90 -31.37
C PHE A 245 1.88 4.07 -32.03
N ASP A 246 1.91 5.23 -31.39
CA ASP A 246 2.68 6.40 -31.84
C ASP A 246 3.61 6.97 -30.74
N GLY A 247 3.63 6.35 -29.55
CA GLY A 247 4.45 6.76 -28.42
C GLY A 247 3.89 7.93 -27.61
N THR A 248 2.65 8.35 -27.88
CA THR A 248 1.98 9.46 -27.17
C THR A 248 1.95 9.23 -25.66
N ALA A 249 1.68 8.00 -25.20
CA ALA A 249 1.59 7.71 -23.77
C ALA A 249 2.89 8.05 -23.05
N ASN A 250 4.03 7.59 -23.59
CA ASN A 250 5.33 7.82 -22.98
C ASN A 250 5.73 9.29 -23.05
N LYS A 251 5.49 9.95 -24.19
CA LYS A 251 5.78 11.38 -24.34
C LYS A 251 5.06 12.20 -23.27
N VAL A 252 3.74 12.03 -23.13
CA VAL A 252 2.92 12.76 -22.16
C VAL A 252 3.33 12.43 -20.73
N PHE A 253 3.65 11.17 -20.43
CA PHE A 253 4.17 10.78 -19.12
C PHE A 253 5.45 11.55 -18.78
N MET A 254 6.43 11.56 -19.69
CA MET A 254 7.73 12.21 -19.44
C MET A 254 7.58 13.73 -19.30
N GLU A 255 6.79 14.36 -20.16
CA GLU A 255 6.50 15.80 -20.10
C GLU A 255 5.80 16.19 -18.79
N THR A 256 4.91 15.34 -18.27
CA THR A 256 4.18 15.61 -17.02
C THR A 256 5.04 15.31 -15.79
N TYR A 257 5.79 14.19 -15.81
CA TYR A 257 6.56 13.74 -14.66
C TYR A 257 7.83 14.56 -14.43
N PHE A 258 8.47 15.09 -15.48
CA PHE A 258 9.72 15.86 -15.36
C PHE A 258 9.52 17.37 -15.47
N ARG A 259 8.26 17.83 -15.44
CA ARG A 259 7.93 19.25 -15.26
C ARG A 259 8.40 19.78 -13.92
#